data_AF-A0A523A5R9-F1
#
_entry.id   AF-A0A523A5R9-F1
#
_cell.length_a   1.000
_cell.length_b   1.000
_cell.length_c   1.000
_cell.angle_alpha   90.00
_cell.angle_beta   90.00
_cell.angle_gamma   90.00
#
_symmetry.space_group_name_H-M   'P 1'
#
loop_
_entity.id
_entity.type
_entity.pdbx_description
1 polymer ?
#
loop_
_entity_poly.entity_id
_entity_poly.type
_entity_poly.pdbx_seq_one_letter_code
_entity_poly.pdbx_strand_id
1 'polypeptide(L)'
;MKRLIVVLFIMLLITACGSEQQKQKVIGQTLPPAPDKGYIVQVGDSFITKRAMENELAGMPENRRMRFDVPGGEDRLLDEMIKREMFRQEAVQAGMDQREDYRLRVEYLGRLGPGGNVS
;
A
#
# COMPACT_ATOMS: atom_id res chain seq x y z
N MET A 1 38.03 -13.04 -42.80
CA MET A 1 36.62 -12.60 -42.82
C MET A 1 35.74 -13.29 -41.77
N LYS A 2 35.59 -14.63 -41.75
CA LYS A 2 34.70 -15.33 -40.77
C LYS A 2 35.13 -15.19 -39.30
N ARG A 3 36.43 -15.16 -38.99
CA ARG A 3 36.93 -14.95 -37.62
C ARG A 3 36.69 -13.53 -37.09
N LEU A 4 36.56 -12.53 -37.96
CA LEU A 4 36.23 -11.14 -37.57
C LEU A 4 34.74 -10.99 -37.22
N ILE A 5 33.86 -11.74 -37.89
CA ILE A 5 32.41 -11.74 -37.62
C ILE A 5 32.10 -12.34 -36.24
N VAL A 6 32.83 -13.39 -35.84
CA VAL A 6 32.66 -14.04 -34.53
C VAL A 6 33.09 -13.11 -33.38
N VAL A 7 34.16 -12.33 -33.56
CA VAL A 7 34.62 -11.38 -32.54
C VAL A 7 33.65 -10.22 -32.38
N LEU A 8 33.04 -9.75 -33.48
CA LEU A 8 32.01 -8.71 -33.45
C LEU A 8 30.75 -9.17 -32.69
N PHE A 9 30.36 -10.43 -32.86
CA PHE A 9 29.18 -11.00 -32.19
C PHE A 9 29.39 -11.21 -30.68
N ILE A 10 30.60 -11.57 -30.26
CA ILE A 10 30.94 -11.72 -28.84
C ILE A 10 30.97 -10.37 -28.13
N MET A 11 31.42 -9.30 -28.81
CA MET A 11 31.45 -7.96 -28.22
C MET A 11 30.04 -7.35 -28.03
N LEU A 12 29.07 -7.74 -28.86
CA LEU A 12 27.66 -7.34 -28.75
C LEU A 12 26.92 -7.96 -27.56
N LEU A 13 27.39 -9.10 -27.03
CA LEU A 13 26.76 -9.78 -25.89
C LEU A 13 27.16 -9.18 -24.52
N ILE A 14 28.25 -8.42 -24.45
CA ILE A 14 28.74 -7.83 -23.18
C ILE A 14 28.05 -6.48 -22.90
N THR A 15 27.39 -5.86 -23.90
CA THR A 15 26.64 -4.60 -23.72
C THR A 15 25.20 -4.80 -23.23
N ALA A 16 24.74 -6.05 -23.07
CA ALA A 16 23.38 -6.37 -22.62
C ALA A 16 23.24 -6.51 -21.08
N CYS A 17 24.33 -6.40 -20.32
CA CYS A 17 24.29 -6.22 -18.87
C CYS A 17 24.60 -4.76 -18.52
N GLY A 18 23.69 -3.87 -18.89
CA GLY A 18 23.83 -2.45 -18.67
C GLY A 18 22.47 -1.78 -18.59
N SER A 19 21.83 -1.91 -17.42
CA SER A 19 20.71 -1.11 -16.86
C SER A 19 19.57 -1.94 -16.28
N GLU A 20 19.85 -2.74 -15.26
CA GLU A 20 18.91 -2.78 -14.14
C GLU A 20 19.52 -1.95 -13.04
N GLN A 21 19.19 -0.66 -13.07
CA GLN A 21 19.19 0.13 -11.85
C GLN A 21 18.26 -0.60 -10.88
N GLN A 22 18.84 -1.44 -10.02
CA GLN A 22 18.32 -1.65 -8.68
C GLN A 22 18.19 -0.25 -8.07
N LYS A 23 17.04 0.37 -8.27
CA LYS A 23 16.49 1.37 -7.37
C LYS A 23 16.40 0.65 -6.04
N GLN A 24 17.51 0.72 -5.31
CA GLN A 24 17.53 0.50 -3.89
C GLN A 24 16.44 1.40 -3.33
N LYS A 25 15.31 0.78 -3.02
CA LYS A 25 14.13 1.41 -2.47
C LYS A 25 14.48 1.71 -1.02
N VAL A 26 15.35 2.70 -0.83
CA VAL A 26 15.62 3.30 0.47
C VAL A 26 14.29 3.86 0.94
N ILE A 27 13.89 3.48 2.15
CA ILE A 27 12.72 4.05 2.84
C ILE A 27 12.93 5.56 2.86
N GLY A 28 12.12 6.30 2.09
CA GLY A 28 12.35 7.72 1.78
C GLY A 28 12.23 8.13 0.31
N GLN A 29 11.54 7.34 -0.52
CA GLN A 29 11.14 7.81 -1.86
C GLN A 29 10.33 9.11 -1.75
N THR A 30 10.59 10.04 -2.67
CA THR A 30 9.87 11.31 -2.87
C THR A 30 8.40 11.17 -2.50
N LEU A 31 8.05 11.72 -1.34
CA LEU A 31 6.70 11.72 -0.83
C LEU A 31 5.80 12.42 -1.84
N PRO A 32 4.60 11.91 -2.15
CA PRO A 32 3.65 12.63 -2.98
C PRO A 32 3.42 14.02 -2.37
N PRO A 33 3.19 15.06 -3.20
CA PRO A 33 2.97 16.41 -2.70
C PRO A 33 1.81 16.39 -1.72
N ALA A 34 2.02 17.01 -0.57
CA ALA A 34 1.00 17.10 0.46
C ALA A 34 -0.26 17.79 -0.10
N PRO A 35 -1.47 17.30 0.19
CA PRO A 35 -2.70 17.98 -0.21
C PRO A 35 -2.71 19.41 0.33
N ASP A 36 -3.20 20.35 -0.47
CA ASP A 36 -3.14 21.78 -0.13
C ASP A 36 -3.76 22.10 1.24
N LYS A 37 -4.77 21.32 1.70
CA LYS A 37 -5.40 21.45 3.02
C LYS A 37 -5.97 20.12 3.53
N GLY A 38 -6.08 20.00 4.86
CA GLY A 38 -7.00 19.07 5.52
C GLY A 38 -6.49 17.64 5.77
N TYR A 39 -5.21 17.37 5.51
CA TYR A 39 -4.55 16.17 6.01
C TYR A 39 -4.01 16.41 7.43
N ILE A 40 -4.00 15.36 8.25
CA ILE A 40 -3.51 15.38 9.63
C ILE A 40 -2.08 14.84 9.64
N VAL A 41 -1.85 13.73 8.96
CA VAL A 41 -0.55 13.06 8.88
C VAL A 41 -0.37 12.37 7.54
N GLN A 42 0.87 12.31 7.07
CA GLN A 42 1.27 11.50 5.92
C GLN A 42 1.91 10.20 6.41
N VAL A 43 1.48 9.07 5.85
CA VAL A 43 2.03 7.73 6.12
C VAL A 43 2.52 7.16 4.80
N GLY A 44 3.82 7.19 4.57
CA GLY A 44 4.43 6.79 3.30
C GLY A 44 3.88 7.63 2.13
N ASP A 45 3.20 6.97 1.20
CA ASP A 45 2.57 7.58 0.02
C ASP A 45 1.10 7.99 0.22
N SER A 46 0.55 7.81 1.42
CA SER A 46 -0.86 8.06 1.74
C SER A 46 -1.04 9.17 2.78
N PHE A 47 -2.23 9.77 2.81
CA PHE A 47 -2.57 10.83 3.76
C PHE A 47 -3.79 10.44 4.59
N ILE A 48 -3.68 10.55 5.91
CA ILE A 48 -4.82 10.45 6.82
C ILE A 48 -5.40 11.86 6.99
N THR A 49 -6.69 12.00 6.69
CA THR A 49 -7.44 13.27 6.76
C THR A 49 -8.48 13.21 7.86
N LYS A 50 -9.01 14.37 8.27
CA LYS A 50 -10.11 14.41 9.25
C LYS A 50 -11.31 13.59 8.80
N ARG A 51 -11.69 13.71 7.53
CA ARG A 51 -12.76 12.91 6.92
C ARG A 51 -12.47 11.41 6.96
N ALA A 52 -11.21 10.99 6.86
CA ALA A 52 -10.86 9.57 7.01
C ALA A 52 -11.10 9.07 8.44
N MET A 53 -10.80 9.88 9.46
CA MET A 53 -11.10 9.55 10.86
C MET A 53 -12.61 9.49 11.12
N GLU A 54 -13.37 10.45 10.58
CA GLU A 54 -14.84 10.47 10.67
C GLU A 54 -15.46 9.24 10.02
N ASN A 55 -15.00 8.87 8.82
CA ASN A 55 -15.45 7.66 8.11
C ASN A 55 -15.08 6.38 8.87
N GLU A 56 -13.88 6.33 9.45
CA GLU A 56 -13.44 5.20 10.26
C GLU A 56 -14.39 5.01 11.45
N LEU A 57 -14.66 6.07 12.22
CA LEU A 57 -15.62 6.04 13.32
C LEU A 57 -17.02 5.65 12.84
N ALA A 58 -17.52 6.22 11.75
CA ALA A 58 -18.84 5.90 11.22
C ALA A 58 -18.98 4.43 10.82
N GLY A 59 -17.91 3.80 10.32
CA GLY A 59 -17.86 2.39 9.96
C GLY A 59 -17.70 1.42 11.14
N MET A 60 -17.42 1.93 12.34
CA MET A 60 -17.28 1.08 13.53
C MET A 60 -18.64 0.74 14.15
N PRO A 61 -18.81 -0.51 14.63
CA PRO A 61 -19.88 -0.83 15.57
C PRO A 61 -19.81 0.03 16.83
N GLU A 62 -20.97 0.31 17.44
CA GLU A 62 -21.10 1.25 18.55
C GLU A 62 -20.16 0.94 19.73
N ASN A 63 -20.11 -0.33 20.15
CA ASN A 63 -19.21 -0.79 21.21
C ASN A 63 -17.73 -0.49 20.93
N ARG A 64 -17.32 -0.47 19.65
CA ARG A 64 -15.96 -0.13 19.26
C ARG A 64 -15.75 1.39 19.24
N ARG A 65 -16.73 2.17 18.77
CA ARG A 65 -16.69 3.65 18.77
C ARG A 65 -16.49 4.20 20.18
N MET A 66 -17.20 3.65 21.16
CA MET A 66 -17.12 4.07 22.56
C MET A 66 -15.69 4.00 23.14
N ARG A 67 -14.80 3.17 22.58
CA ARG A 67 -13.39 3.12 23.01
C ARG A 67 -12.59 4.37 22.67
N PHE A 68 -13.07 5.16 21.70
CA PHE A 68 -12.47 6.40 21.24
C PHE A 68 -13.26 7.64 21.71
N ASP A 69 -14.42 7.45 22.34
CA ASP A 69 -15.23 8.51 22.95
C ASP A 69 -14.78 8.79 24.40
N VAL A 70 -13.49 9.09 24.54
CA VAL A 70 -12.82 9.40 25.81
C VAL A 70 -11.76 10.47 25.57
N PRO A 71 -11.30 11.21 26.60
CA PRO A 71 -10.19 12.14 26.43
C PRO A 71 -8.96 11.46 25.81
N GLY A 72 -8.43 12.05 24.73
CA GLY A 72 -7.32 11.49 23.94
C GLY A 72 -7.69 10.30 23.05
N GLY A 73 -8.99 9.98 22.90
CA GLY A 73 -9.45 8.90 22.05
C GLY A 73 -9.23 9.15 20.55
N GLU A 74 -9.31 10.42 20.12
CA GLU A 74 -8.99 10.81 18.74
C GLU A 74 -7.52 10.52 18.39
N ASP A 75 -6.59 10.86 19.29
CA ASP A 75 -5.15 10.56 19.10
C ASP A 75 -4.90 9.05 19.04
N ARG A 76 -5.58 8.27 19.89
CA ARG A 76 -5.51 6.80 19.83
C ARG A 76 -6.06 6.25 18.53
N LEU A 77 -7.15 6.82 18.01
CA LEU A 77 -7.69 6.42 16.72
C LEU A 77 -6.68 6.71 15.60
N LEU A 78 -6.08 7.90 15.62
CA LEU A 78 -5.06 8.31 14.66
C LEU A 78 -3.87 7.35 14.68
N ASP A 79 -3.35 7.01 15.86
CA ASP A 79 -2.26 6.04 16.04
C ASP A 79 -2.60 4.67 15.45
N GLU A 80 -3.81 4.16 15.70
CA GLU A 80 -4.25 2.88 15.14
C GLU A 80 -4.39 2.93 13.61
N MET A 81 -4.87 4.05 13.06
CA MET A 81 -4.94 4.26 11.62
C MET A 81 -3.55 4.33 10.99
N ILE A 82 -2.59 5.01 11.61
CA ILE A 82 -1.19 5.08 11.17
C ILE A 82 -0.58 3.68 11.13
N LYS A 83 -0.67 2.93 12.23
CA LYS A 83 -0.13 1.56 12.33
C LYS A 83 -0.70 0.65 11.24
N ARG A 84 -2.03 0.68 11.07
CA ARG A 84 -2.71 -0.15 10.06
C ARG A 84 -2.26 0.20 8.65
N GLU A 85 -2.09 1.47 8.35
CA GLU A 85 -1.63 1.92 7.04
C GLU A 85 -0.18 1.52 6.77
N MET A 86 0.70 1.60 7.77
CA MET A 86 2.06 1.07 7.67
C MET A 86 2.06 -0.43 7.36
N PHE A 87 1.26 -1.23 8.07
CA PHE A 87 1.14 -2.66 7.81
C PHE A 87 0.56 -2.96 6.42
N ARG A 88 -0.44 -2.19 5.98
CA ARG A 88 -1.04 -2.35 4.65
C ARG A 88 0.00 -2.11 3.56
N GLN A 89 0.78 -1.04 3.67
CA GLN A 89 1.84 -0.73 2.70
C GLN A 89 2.90 -1.82 2.67
N GLU A 90 3.34 -2.31 3.83
CA GLU A 90 4.32 -3.41 3.89
C GLU A 90 3.76 -4.70 3.28
N ALA A 91 2.51 -5.05 3.58
CA ALA A 91 1.86 -6.23 3.02
C ALA A 91 1.75 -6.18 1.49
N VAL A 92 1.41 -5.02 0.93
CA VAL A 92 1.40 -4.81 -0.53
C VAL A 92 2.81 -4.89 -1.12
N GLN A 93 3.80 -4.30 -0.46
CA GLN A 93 5.20 -4.39 -0.90
C GLN A 93 5.73 -5.83 -0.88
N ALA A 94 5.26 -6.65 0.07
CA ALA A 94 5.54 -8.07 0.14
C ALA A 94 4.68 -8.93 -0.82
N GLY A 95 3.81 -8.32 -1.63
CA GLY A 95 2.94 -9.01 -2.59
C GLY A 95 1.84 -9.85 -1.95
N MET A 96 1.49 -9.60 -0.68
CA MET A 96 0.47 -10.37 0.04
C MET A 96 -0.93 -10.16 -0.55
N ASP A 97 -1.18 -8.99 -1.14
CA ASP A 97 -2.41 -8.64 -1.84
C ASP A 97 -2.59 -9.39 -3.17
N GLN A 98 -1.50 -9.89 -3.75
CA GLN A 98 -1.50 -10.63 -5.01
C GLN A 98 -1.68 -12.14 -4.84
N ARG A 99 -1.54 -12.64 -3.60
CA ARG A 99 -1.70 -14.06 -3.30
C ARG A 99 -3.12 -14.54 -3.63
N GLU A 100 -3.20 -15.70 -4.28
CA GLU A 100 -4.47 -16.27 -4.72
C GLU A 100 -5.43 -16.53 -3.56
N ASP A 101 -4.94 -17.08 -2.45
CA ASP A 101 -5.73 -17.38 -1.27
C ASP A 101 -6.31 -16.11 -0.62
N TYR A 102 -5.56 -15.02 -0.61
CA TYR A 102 -6.04 -13.72 -0.16
C TYR A 102 -7.15 -13.18 -1.07
N ARG A 103 -6.94 -13.19 -2.40
CA ARG A 103 -7.92 -12.69 -3.37
C ARG A 103 -9.23 -13.46 -3.32
N LEU A 104 -9.16 -14.79 -3.26
CA LEU A 104 -10.34 -15.65 -3.10
C LEU A 104 -11.08 -15.36 -1.81
N ARG A 105 -10.36 -15.08 -0.71
CA ARG A 105 -10.97 -14.74 0.57
C ARG A 105 -11.69 -13.39 0.51
N VAL A 106 -11.09 -12.38 -0.10
CA VAL A 106 -11.70 -11.04 -0.27
C VAL A 106 -12.95 -11.15 -1.13
N GLU A 107 -12.91 -11.89 -2.24
CA GLU A 107 -14.06 -12.12 -3.10
C GLU A 107 -15.20 -12.82 -2.36
N TYR A 108 -14.88 -13.90 -1.62
CA TYR A 108 -15.85 -14.62 -0.80
C TYR A 108 -16.54 -13.69 0.22
N LEU A 109 -15.76 -12.88 0.95
CA LEU A 109 -16.30 -11.94 1.93
C LEU A 109 -17.16 -10.85 1.28
N GLY A 110 -16.78 -10.38 0.08
CA GLY A 110 -17.55 -9.42 -0.70
C GLY A 110 -18.95 -9.95 -1.07
N ARG A 111 -19.07 -11.24 -1.37
CA ARG A 111 -20.37 -11.90 -1.66
C ARG A 111 -21.25 -12.05 -0.42
N LEU A 112 -20.69 -12.02 0.79
CA LEU A 112 -21.45 -12.10 2.04
C LEU A 112 -21.90 -10.73 2.58
N GLY A 113 -21.41 -9.63 1.99
CA GLY A 113 -21.78 -8.28 2.40
C GLY A 113 -23.22 -7.92 2.04
N PRO A 114 -23.79 -6.87 2.65
CA PRO A 114 -25.13 -6.38 2.32
C PRO A 114 -25.12 -5.82 0.88
N GLY A 115 -25.50 -6.66 -0.07
CA GLY A 115 -25.44 -6.38 -1.52
C GLY A 115 -24.93 -7.55 -2.39
N GLY A 116 -24.43 -8.63 -1.80
CA GLY A 116 -24.06 -9.84 -2.54
C GLY A 116 -25.29 -10.64 -2.94
N ASN A 117 -25.58 -10.75 -4.24
CA ASN A 117 -26.54 -11.72 -4.76
C ASN A 117 -25.93 -13.12 -4.61
N VAL A 118 -26.41 -13.87 -3.62
CA VAL A 118 -26.20 -15.32 -3.55
C VAL A 118 -27.28 -15.94 -4.43
N SER A 119 -26.96 -16.10 -5.72
CA SER A 119 -27.75 -16.92 -6.66
C SER A 119 -27.28 -18.37 -6.61
#